data_AF-A0A8X6JJD2-F1
#
_entry.id   AF-A0A8X6JJD2-F1
#
_cell.length_a   1.000
_cell.length_b   1.000
_cell.length_c   1.000
_cell.angle_alpha   90.00
_cell.angle_beta   90.00
_cell.angle_gamma   90.00
#
_symmetry.space_group_name_H-M   'P 1'
#
loop_
_entity.id
_entity.type
_entity.pdbx_description
1 polymer ?
#
loop_
_entity_poly.entity_id
_entity_poly.type
_entity_poly.pdbx_seq_one_letter_code
_entity_poly.pdbx_strand_id
1 'polypeptide(L)'
;MQSITIPNAFIGQVPARLIMGMVSNTAYNGDFYNNPFNFKHYDLSYLCLLDGNRMIPSKPYQPKFDTSNSYSRCYMSLFTDLGRYHKDQDINISYSEYKDGYTLLAIDLTPDLSADGMHDSVLRNSNLALDIRFSKALPETINLIVYAEYRNAIEIDKNRNVLTDF
;
A
#
# COMPACT_ATOMS: atom_id res chain seq x y z
N MET A 1 -2.44 -17.00 -15.05
CA MET A 1 -2.59 -16.54 -13.66
C MET A 1 -1.31 -16.84 -12.92
N GLN A 2 -0.67 -15.80 -12.36
CA GLN A 2 0.55 -15.90 -11.56
C GLN A 2 0.23 -15.45 -10.13
N SER A 3 0.68 -16.19 -9.12
CA SER A 3 0.44 -15.89 -7.70
C SER A 3 1.77 -15.81 -6.98
N ILE A 4 1.93 -14.81 -6.11
CA ILE A 4 3.13 -14.60 -5.31
C ILE A 4 2.66 -14.25 -3.89
N THR A 5 3.13 -15.01 -2.92
CA THR A 5 2.98 -14.69 -1.50
C THR A 5 4.35 -14.35 -0.96
N ILE A 6 4.50 -13.15 -0.41
CA ILE A 6 5.72 -12.71 0.28
C ILE A 6 5.49 -12.95 1.77
N PRO A 7 6.01 -14.05 2.34
CA PRO A 7 5.89 -14.31 3.76
C PRO A 7 6.76 -13.31 4.53
N ASN A 8 6.31 -12.95 5.74
CA ASN A 8 7.07 -12.09 6.64
C ASN A 8 7.50 -10.75 6.01
N ALA A 9 6.64 -10.15 5.21
CA ALA A 9 6.87 -8.86 4.58
C ALA A 9 7.07 -7.74 5.61
N PHE A 10 6.37 -7.81 6.76
CA PHE A 10 6.56 -6.91 7.89
C PHE A 10 6.56 -7.71 9.19
N ILE A 11 7.65 -7.66 9.95
CA ILE A 11 7.80 -8.35 11.23
C ILE A 11 7.97 -7.32 12.34
N GLY A 12 7.20 -7.45 13.41
CA GLY A 12 7.27 -6.55 14.56
C GLY A 12 6.11 -5.57 14.58
N GLN A 13 6.37 -4.30 14.87
CA GLN A 13 5.35 -3.26 14.89
C GLN A 13 4.62 -3.22 13.54
N VAL A 14 3.29 -3.27 13.59
CA VAL A 14 2.44 -3.14 12.40
C VAL A 14 2.47 -1.66 11.96
N PRO A 15 2.80 -1.37 10.68
CA PRO A 15 2.69 -0.02 10.16
C PRO A 15 1.27 0.53 10.35
N ALA A 16 1.11 1.84 10.56
CA ALA A 16 -0.19 2.49 10.56
C ALA A 16 -0.80 2.50 9.14
N ARG A 17 0.04 2.62 8.11
CA ARG A 17 -0.38 2.66 6.72
C ARG A 17 0.67 2.03 5.81
N LEU A 18 0.21 1.38 4.75
CA LEU A 18 1.03 0.89 3.65
C LEU A 18 0.59 1.53 2.34
N ILE A 19 1.56 1.94 1.52
CA ILE A 19 1.34 2.39 0.14
C ILE A 19 2.22 1.54 -0.76
N MET A 20 1.62 0.94 -1.78
CA MET A 20 2.28 -0.02 -2.65
C MET A 20 2.13 0.38 -4.11
N GLY A 21 3.20 0.25 -4.87
CA GLY A 21 3.23 0.50 -6.32
C GLY A 21 4.19 -0.44 -7.02
N MET A 22 3.87 -0.80 -8.26
CA MET A 22 4.71 -1.71 -9.05
C MET A 22 5.32 -0.96 -10.23
N VAL A 23 6.62 -1.15 -10.43
CA VAL A 23 7.39 -0.51 -11.52
C VAL A 23 8.23 -1.56 -12.23
N SER A 24 8.64 -1.27 -13.47
CA SER A 24 9.55 -2.19 -14.17
C SER A 24 10.92 -2.19 -13.48
N ASN A 25 11.64 -3.32 -13.55
CA ASN A 25 12.98 -3.38 -12.98
C ASN A 25 13.95 -2.40 -13.66
N THR A 26 13.77 -2.14 -14.96
CA THR A 26 14.58 -1.16 -15.69
C THR A 26 14.34 0.27 -15.19
N ALA A 27 13.08 0.65 -14.96
CA ALA A 27 12.72 1.97 -14.42
C ALA A 27 13.29 2.17 -13.02
N TYR A 28 13.16 1.16 -12.15
CA TYR A 28 13.68 1.20 -10.79
C TYR A 28 15.20 1.41 -10.74
N ASN A 29 15.95 0.77 -11.65
CA ASN A 29 17.40 0.89 -11.72
C ASN A 29 17.88 2.16 -12.45
N GLY A 30 16.98 3.07 -12.85
CA GLY A 30 17.32 4.37 -13.41
C GLY A 30 17.70 4.34 -14.90
N ASP A 31 17.12 3.44 -15.68
CA ASP A 31 17.25 3.49 -17.15
C ASP A 31 16.71 4.81 -17.70
N PHE A 32 17.49 5.49 -18.55
CA PHE A 32 17.18 6.82 -19.07
C PHE A 32 15.88 6.91 -19.88
N TYR A 33 15.41 5.79 -20.44
CA TYR A 33 14.21 5.75 -21.28
C TYR A 33 12.95 5.37 -20.49
N ASN A 34 13.08 5.01 -19.21
CA ASN A 34 12.00 4.53 -18.38
C ASN A 34 11.70 5.48 -17.21
N ASN A 35 10.43 5.61 -16.85
CA ASN A 35 9.99 6.47 -15.75
C ASN A 35 9.78 5.65 -14.45
N PRO A 36 10.55 5.90 -13.36
CA PRO A 36 10.38 5.20 -12.08
C PRO A 36 9.09 5.56 -11.33
N PHE A 37 8.38 6.61 -11.74
CA PHE A 37 7.09 7.01 -11.17
C PHE A 37 5.88 6.54 -11.98
N ASN A 38 6.10 5.69 -13.00
CA ASN A 38 5.04 5.05 -13.76
C ASN A 38 4.62 3.74 -13.07
N PHE A 39 3.68 3.83 -12.14
CA PHE A 39 3.14 2.71 -11.38
C PHE A 39 2.12 1.92 -12.21
N LYS A 40 2.59 0.86 -12.86
CA LYS A 40 1.77 0.00 -13.73
C LYS A 40 0.96 -1.00 -12.90
N HIS A 41 -0.25 -1.32 -13.36
CA HIS A 41 -1.11 -2.31 -12.70
C HIS A 41 -0.68 -3.77 -12.94
N TYR A 42 0.09 -4.07 -14.01
CA TYR A 42 0.54 -5.41 -14.40
C TYR A 42 -0.55 -6.50 -14.41
N ASP A 43 -1.78 -6.12 -14.78
CA ASP A 43 -2.95 -7.01 -14.75
C ASP A 43 -3.21 -7.64 -13.36
N LEU A 44 -2.90 -6.89 -12.28
CA LEU A 44 -3.24 -7.23 -10.90
C LEU A 44 -4.72 -7.62 -10.81
N SER A 45 -4.97 -8.77 -10.20
CA SER A 45 -6.30 -9.37 -10.06
C SER A 45 -6.67 -9.70 -8.62
N TYR A 46 -5.69 -9.70 -7.72
CA TYR A 46 -5.88 -9.98 -6.31
C TYR A 46 -4.78 -9.33 -5.48
N LEU A 47 -5.15 -8.67 -4.38
CA LEU A 47 -4.22 -8.24 -3.35
C LEU A 47 -4.86 -8.27 -1.97
N CYS A 48 -4.17 -8.88 -1.00
CA CYS A 48 -4.44 -8.70 0.43
C CYS A 48 -3.17 -8.86 1.27
N LEU A 49 -3.22 -8.35 2.48
CA LEU A 49 -2.30 -8.66 3.56
C LEU A 49 -2.88 -9.78 4.41
N LEU A 50 -2.01 -10.65 4.89
CA LEU A 50 -2.33 -11.75 5.79
C LEU A 50 -1.69 -11.45 7.15
N ASP A 51 -2.52 -11.29 8.17
CA ASP A 51 -2.15 -11.17 9.58
C ASP A 51 -2.54 -12.49 10.26
N GLY A 52 -1.64 -13.48 10.18
CA GLY A 52 -1.95 -14.88 10.52
C GLY A 52 -3.08 -15.44 9.64
N ASN A 53 -4.23 -15.74 10.25
CA ASN A 53 -5.42 -16.24 9.54
C ASN A 53 -6.40 -15.13 9.11
N ARG A 54 -6.07 -13.86 9.37
CA ARG A 54 -6.92 -12.72 9.02
C ARG A 54 -6.44 -12.08 7.72
N MET A 55 -7.38 -11.78 6.82
CA MET A 55 -7.11 -10.97 5.64
C MET A 55 -7.38 -9.49 5.90
N ILE A 56 -6.50 -8.63 5.38
CA ILE A 56 -6.64 -7.17 5.41
C ILE A 56 -6.46 -6.62 3.99
N PRO A 57 -7.44 -5.91 3.42
CA PRO A 57 -8.81 -5.76 3.92
C PRO A 57 -9.55 -7.12 3.97
N SER A 58 -10.63 -7.18 4.77
CA SER A 58 -11.43 -8.41 4.98
C SER A 58 -11.99 -9.00 3.68
N LYS A 59 -12.30 -8.14 2.72
CA LYS A 59 -12.52 -8.50 1.32
C LYS A 59 -11.27 -8.11 0.55
N PRO A 60 -10.46 -9.05 0.03
CA PRO A 60 -9.30 -8.73 -0.79
C PRO A 60 -9.66 -7.78 -1.94
N TYR A 61 -8.68 -7.00 -2.40
CA TYR A 61 -8.83 -6.25 -3.64
C TYR A 61 -8.84 -7.22 -4.81
N GLN A 62 -9.77 -7.02 -5.74
CA GLN A 62 -9.89 -7.84 -6.96
C GLN A 62 -10.15 -6.96 -8.19
N PRO A 63 -9.21 -6.05 -8.53
CA PRO A 63 -9.42 -5.15 -9.65
C PRO A 63 -9.41 -5.91 -10.99
N LYS A 64 -10.11 -5.35 -11.98
CA LYS A 64 -10.04 -5.76 -13.38
C LYS A 64 -9.76 -4.55 -14.25
N PHE A 65 -8.63 -4.57 -14.94
CA PHE A 65 -8.18 -3.50 -15.84
C PHE A 65 -8.52 -3.79 -17.31
N ASP A 66 -9.40 -4.77 -17.56
CA ASP A 66 -9.91 -5.10 -18.88
C ASP A 66 -11.02 -4.12 -19.31
N THR A 67 -11.80 -4.49 -20.33
CA THR A 67 -12.92 -3.68 -20.84
C THR A 67 -13.97 -3.35 -19.77
N SER A 68 -14.07 -4.12 -18.68
CA SER A 68 -14.98 -3.84 -17.57
C SER A 68 -14.51 -2.69 -16.67
N ASN A 69 -13.22 -2.31 -16.70
CA ASN A 69 -12.62 -1.26 -15.86
C ASN A 69 -13.11 -1.29 -14.40
N SER A 70 -13.17 -2.50 -13.81
CA SER A 70 -13.66 -2.71 -12.45
C SER A 70 -12.51 -2.56 -11.44
N TYR A 71 -12.06 -1.33 -11.21
CA TYR A 71 -11.00 -1.02 -10.24
C TYR A 71 -11.35 0.17 -9.31
N SER A 72 -12.62 0.61 -9.33
CA SER A 72 -13.16 1.70 -8.50
C SER A 72 -12.87 1.56 -7.02
N ARG A 73 -12.89 0.34 -6.48
CA ARG A 73 -12.58 0.10 -5.07
C ARG A 73 -11.12 0.40 -4.73
N CYS A 74 -10.18 0.05 -5.60
CA CYS A 74 -8.75 0.32 -5.40
C CYS A 74 -8.45 1.81 -5.59
N TYR A 75 -9.09 2.44 -6.57
CA TYR A 75 -9.01 3.88 -6.76
C TYR A 75 -9.56 4.63 -5.53
N MET A 76 -10.74 4.26 -5.04
CA MET A 76 -11.34 4.90 -3.87
C MET A 76 -10.51 4.68 -2.60
N SER A 77 -9.92 3.49 -2.43
CA SER A 77 -9.08 3.21 -1.26
C SER A 77 -7.85 4.12 -1.19
N LEU A 78 -7.34 4.59 -2.33
CA LEU A 78 -6.27 5.58 -2.35
C LEU A 78 -6.67 6.89 -1.64
N PHE A 79 -7.93 7.32 -1.73
CA PHE A 79 -8.39 8.54 -1.05
C PHE A 79 -8.78 8.26 0.40
N THR A 80 -9.47 7.16 0.67
CA THR A 80 -9.93 6.84 2.04
C THR A 80 -8.74 6.51 2.94
N ASP A 81 -7.84 5.65 2.48
CA ASP A 81 -6.78 5.07 3.33
C ASP A 81 -5.61 6.05 3.50
N LEU A 82 -5.47 7.03 2.59
CA LEU A 82 -4.58 8.19 2.75
C LEU A 82 -5.20 9.34 3.56
N GLY A 83 -6.45 9.20 4.04
CA GLY A 83 -7.13 10.25 4.80
C GLY A 83 -7.49 11.49 3.97
N ARG A 84 -7.52 11.38 2.64
CA ARG A 84 -7.82 12.50 1.71
C ARG A 84 -9.30 12.60 1.35
N TYR A 85 -10.06 11.55 1.60
CA TYR A 85 -11.49 11.53 1.35
C TYR A 85 -12.21 12.62 2.16
N HIS A 86 -13.02 13.45 1.50
CA HIS A 86 -13.72 14.62 2.07
C HIS A 86 -12.82 15.70 2.70
N LYS A 87 -11.54 15.80 2.29
CA LYS A 87 -10.67 16.93 2.67
C LYS A 87 -10.40 17.84 1.49
N ASP A 88 -10.02 19.09 1.77
CA ASP A 88 -9.63 20.08 0.74
C ASP A 88 -8.26 19.78 0.08
N GLN A 89 -7.75 18.56 0.24
CA GLN A 89 -6.46 18.10 -0.29
C GLN A 89 -6.70 16.92 -1.21
N ASP A 90 -6.45 17.12 -2.50
CA ASP A 90 -6.57 16.08 -3.54
C ASP A 90 -5.21 15.41 -3.80
N ILE A 91 -5.25 14.19 -4.31
CA ILE A 91 -4.10 13.40 -4.77
C ILE A 91 -3.80 13.73 -6.25
N ASN A 92 -4.72 14.41 -6.94
CA ASN A 92 -4.58 14.84 -8.34
C ASN A 92 -4.31 13.67 -9.29
N ILE A 93 -5.07 12.57 -9.10
CA ILE A 93 -5.08 11.40 -9.98
C ILE A 93 -6.53 11.14 -10.33
N SER A 94 -6.89 11.23 -11.61
CA SER A 94 -8.24 10.90 -12.08
C SER A 94 -8.47 9.39 -12.16
N TYR A 95 -9.75 8.98 -12.25
CA TYR A 95 -10.13 7.57 -12.42
C TYR A 95 -9.55 6.93 -13.69
N SER A 96 -9.40 7.70 -14.76
CA SER A 96 -8.77 7.24 -16.01
C SER A 96 -7.26 7.10 -15.86
N GLU A 97 -6.60 8.10 -15.26
CA GLU A 97 -5.15 8.09 -15.05
C GLU A 97 -4.70 6.97 -14.11
N TYR A 98 -5.53 6.60 -13.13
CA TYR A 98 -5.21 5.55 -12.17
C TYR A 98 -4.74 4.24 -12.83
N LYS A 99 -5.41 3.78 -13.88
CA LYS A 99 -4.98 2.56 -14.60
C LYS A 99 -3.82 2.79 -15.57
N ASP A 100 -3.59 4.04 -15.97
CA ASP A 100 -2.64 4.45 -17.00
C ASP A 100 -1.31 4.96 -16.39
N GLY A 101 -0.84 4.31 -15.34
CA GLY A 101 0.48 4.58 -14.74
C GLY A 101 0.47 5.17 -13.33
N TYR A 102 -0.70 5.26 -12.70
CA TYR A 102 -0.85 5.76 -11.32
C TYR A 102 -1.53 4.73 -10.41
N THR A 103 -1.31 3.43 -10.64
CA THR A 103 -1.93 2.35 -9.86
C THR A 103 -1.18 2.17 -8.54
N LEU A 104 -1.51 3.02 -7.57
CA LEU A 104 -1.05 2.93 -6.18
C LEU A 104 -2.14 2.31 -5.30
N LEU A 105 -1.72 1.43 -4.39
CA LEU A 105 -2.61 0.77 -3.44
C LEU A 105 -2.25 1.22 -2.03
N ALA A 106 -3.17 1.96 -1.41
CA ALA A 106 -3.08 2.31 0.01
C ALA A 106 -3.89 1.32 0.85
N ILE A 107 -3.38 1.01 2.04
CA ILE A 107 -4.08 0.25 3.08
C ILE A 107 -3.84 0.95 4.42
N ASP A 108 -4.93 1.37 5.06
CA ASP A 108 -4.92 1.79 6.46
C ASP A 108 -4.99 0.54 7.36
N LEU A 109 -4.01 0.41 8.26
CA LEU A 109 -3.86 -0.72 9.17
C LEU A 109 -4.22 -0.36 10.62
N THR A 110 -4.60 0.89 10.88
CA THR A 110 -5.13 1.29 12.17
C THR A 110 -6.45 0.56 12.47
N PRO A 111 -6.70 0.16 13.73
CA PRO A 111 -7.90 -0.61 14.08
C PRO A 111 -9.23 0.08 13.73
N ASP A 112 -9.21 1.41 13.70
CA ASP A 112 -10.37 2.28 13.49
C ASP A 112 -10.37 2.95 12.10
N LEU A 113 -9.42 2.61 11.22
CA LEU A 113 -9.29 3.15 9.86
C LEU A 113 -9.15 4.68 9.84
N SER A 114 -8.38 5.20 10.79
CA SER A 114 -8.13 6.62 10.99
C SER A 114 -6.63 6.88 11.16
N ALA A 115 -5.82 6.43 10.20
CA ALA A 115 -4.38 6.72 10.16
C ALA A 115 -4.06 8.23 10.05
N ASP A 116 -5.04 9.07 9.73
CA ASP A 116 -4.97 10.55 9.75
C ASP A 116 -5.77 11.16 10.93
N GLY A 117 -6.21 10.33 11.88
CA GLY A 117 -6.83 10.77 13.12
C GLY A 117 -5.81 11.39 14.08
N MET A 118 -6.27 12.32 14.92
CA MET A 118 -5.45 12.99 15.94
C MET A 118 -5.27 12.16 17.23
N HIS A 119 -5.83 10.96 17.29
CA HIS A 119 -5.69 10.05 18.43
C HIS A 119 -4.74 8.90 18.09
N ASP A 120 -4.11 8.36 19.12
CA ASP A 120 -3.20 7.23 18.97
C ASP A 120 -3.93 5.90 19.12
N SER A 121 -3.73 5.05 18.11
CA SER A 121 -4.11 3.65 18.19
C SER A 121 -3.03 2.86 18.92
N VAL A 122 -3.43 1.84 19.69
CA VAL A 122 -2.50 0.94 20.37
C VAL A 122 -1.55 0.28 19.36
N LEU A 123 -0.24 0.37 19.64
CA LEU A 123 0.79 -0.33 18.89
C LEU A 123 0.57 -1.84 18.99
N ARG A 124 0.53 -2.50 17.84
CA ARG A 124 0.39 -3.96 17.75
C ARG A 124 1.60 -4.52 17.04
N ASN A 125 2.13 -5.62 17.58
CA ASN A 125 3.13 -6.42 16.89
C ASN A 125 2.45 -7.57 16.15
N SER A 126 2.84 -7.76 14.89
CA SER A 126 2.44 -8.92 14.12
C SER A 126 3.49 -9.28 13.06
N ASN A 127 3.21 -10.34 12.33
CA ASN A 127 3.95 -10.80 11.19
C ASN A 127 3.03 -10.79 9.96
N LEU A 128 3.15 -9.77 9.12
CA LEU A 128 2.31 -9.60 7.94
C LEU A 128 2.94 -10.27 6.73
N ALA A 129 2.14 -11.05 6.00
CA ALA A 129 2.50 -11.54 4.67
C ALA A 129 1.67 -10.80 3.61
N LEU A 130 2.22 -10.64 2.41
CA LEU A 130 1.54 -9.99 1.29
C LEU A 130 1.20 -11.04 0.22
N ASP A 131 -0.08 -11.19 -0.12
CA ASP A 131 -0.55 -12.12 -1.16
C ASP A 131 -1.03 -11.34 -2.39
N ILE A 132 -0.40 -11.60 -3.53
CA ILE A 132 -0.58 -10.86 -4.79
C ILE A 132 -0.84 -11.84 -5.92
N ARG A 133 -1.82 -11.57 -6.77
CA ARG A 133 -2.07 -12.38 -7.98
C ARG A 133 -2.33 -11.53 -9.21
N PHE A 134 -1.80 -12.00 -10.32
CA PHE A 134 -1.91 -11.39 -11.63
C PHE A 134 -2.75 -12.29 -12.55
N SER A 135 -3.67 -11.67 -13.30
CA SER A 135 -4.52 -12.42 -14.23
C SER A 135 -3.71 -12.95 -15.43
N LYS A 136 -2.70 -12.18 -15.87
CA LYS A 136 -1.73 -12.56 -16.92
C LYS A 136 -0.35 -12.85 -16.34
N ALA A 137 0.51 -13.48 -17.13
CA ALA A 137 1.92 -13.63 -16.76
C ALA A 137 2.61 -12.26 -16.81
N LEU A 138 3.51 -11.99 -15.86
CA LEU A 138 4.29 -10.75 -15.86
C LEU A 138 5.16 -10.70 -17.13
N PRO A 139 5.08 -9.62 -17.93
CA PRO A 139 5.81 -9.52 -19.20
C PRO A 139 7.30 -9.22 -18.99
N GLU A 140 7.67 -8.71 -17.82
CA GLU A 140 9.02 -8.30 -17.44
C GLU A 140 9.23 -8.54 -15.94
N THR A 141 10.49 -8.49 -15.49
CA THR A 141 10.78 -8.44 -14.05
C THR A 141 10.30 -7.10 -13.49
N ILE A 142 9.53 -7.15 -12.40
CA ILE A 142 8.97 -5.97 -11.75
C ILE A 142 9.55 -5.81 -10.34
N ASN A 143 9.60 -4.56 -9.87
CA ASN A 143 9.83 -4.25 -8.46
C ASN A 143 8.51 -3.79 -7.82
N LEU A 144 8.20 -4.35 -6.67
CA LEU A 144 7.15 -3.85 -5.79
C LEU A 144 7.78 -2.87 -4.81
N ILE A 145 7.43 -1.60 -4.93
CA ILE A 145 7.82 -0.55 -3.98
C ILE A 145 6.76 -0.52 -2.89
N VAL A 146 7.20 -0.59 -1.63
CA VAL A 146 6.32 -0.46 -0.48
C VAL A 146 6.82 0.64 0.43
N TYR A 147 5.95 1.63 0.66
CA TYR A 147 6.15 2.68 1.65
C TYR A 147 5.32 2.32 2.89
N ALA A 148 5.99 2.23 4.04
CA ALA A 148 5.39 1.89 5.31
C ALA A 148 5.47 3.09 6.27
N GLU A 149 4.33 3.53 6.77
CA GLU A 149 4.21 4.62 7.73
C GLU A 149 4.04 4.03 9.13
N TYR A 150 4.87 4.48 10.08
CA TYR A 150 4.83 4.07 11.48
C TYR A 150 4.50 5.25 12.38
N ARG A 151 3.78 5.00 13.47
CA ARG A 151 3.55 5.97 14.53
C ARG A 151 4.39 5.57 15.72
N ASN A 152 5.31 6.45 16.10
CA ASN A 152 6.29 6.22 17.17
C ASN A 152 6.25 7.41 18.13
N ALA A 153 6.56 7.17 19.39
CA ALA A 153 6.59 8.19 20.44
C ALA A 153 8.04 8.61 20.77
N ILE A 154 8.23 9.92 20.92
CA ILE A 154 9.45 10.50 21.48
C ILE A 154 9.08 11.11 22.82
N GLU A 155 9.55 10.53 23.91
CA GLU A 155 9.36 11.04 25.26
C GLU A 155 10.57 11.87 25.67
N ILE A 156 10.33 13.08 26.17
CA ILE A 156 11.37 13.94 26.75
C ILE A 156 11.07 14.08 28.24
N ASP A 157 11.93 13.52 29.08
CA ASP A 157 11.74 13.57 30.52
C ASP A 157 12.10 14.95 31.09
N LYS A 158 11.81 15.16 32.39
CA LYS A 158 12.14 16.40 33.10
C LYS A 158 13.64 16.75 33.11
N ASN A 159 14.51 15.77 32.92
CA ASN A 159 15.95 15.92 32.88
C ASN A 159 16.48 16.13 31.45
N ARG A 160 15.57 16.23 30.46
CA ARG A 160 15.87 16.34 29.02
C ARG A 160 16.50 15.08 28.43
N ASN A 161 16.29 13.92 29.04
CA ASN A 161 16.59 12.66 28.38
C ASN A 161 15.55 12.40 27.29
N VAL A 162 16.02 11.98 26.13
CA VAL A 162 15.17 11.62 24.99
C VAL A 162 15.04 10.11 24.95
N LEU A 163 13.83 9.60 25.08
CA LEU A 163 13.48 8.19 24.96
C LEU A 163 12.67 7.99 23.68
N THR A 164 13.02 6.97 22.91
CA THR A 164 12.38 6.61 21.63
C THR A 164 11.95 5.15 21.67
N ASP A 165 10.85 4.82 21.00
CA ASP A 165 10.29 3.46 20.94
C ASP A 165 10.50 2.76 19.59
N PHE A 166 11.41 3.28 18.75
CA PHE A 166 11.77 2.75 17.42
C PHE A 166 13.23 2.31 17.31
#